data_AF-A0A367XF26-F1
#
_entry.id   AF-A0A367XF26-F1
#
_cell.length_a   1.000
_cell.length_b   1.000
_cell.length_c   1.000
_cell.angle_alpha   90.00
_cell.angle_beta   90.00
_cell.angle_gamma   90.00
#
_symmetry.space_group_name_H-M   'P 1'
#
loop_
_entity.id
_entity.type
_entity.pdbx_description
1 polymer ?
#
loop_
_entity_poly.entity_id
_entity_poly.type
_entity_poly.pdbx_seq_one_letter_code
_entity_poly.pdbx_strand_id
1 'polypeptide(L)'
;MTNLPRLCWTAAAWLAFCEMLFNFQTLLSNPVHETVLPGASYIILVGWTGLALYGTYYRISRRHYDGLDKSQVFLAITGTLIVAAGIAIIKIGGPSLPFYIGFFLQLASMGLFAWITLRRPIPMLTI
;
A
#
# COMPACT_ATOMS: atom_id res chain seq x y z
N MET A 1 -11.71 9.46 12.64
CA MET A 1 -10.73 9.85 11.62
C MET A 1 -11.36 10.88 10.69
N THR A 2 -11.20 12.18 10.99
CA THR A 2 -11.78 13.29 10.23
C THR A 2 -11.01 13.64 8.94
N ASN A 3 -9.83 13.07 8.72
CA ASN A 3 -8.98 13.35 7.55
C ASN A 3 -8.35 12.07 6.94
N LEU A 4 -9.19 11.17 6.43
CA LEU A 4 -8.77 9.92 5.79
C LEU A 4 -7.77 10.12 4.62
N PRO A 5 -7.97 11.12 3.73
CA PRO A 5 -7.01 11.40 2.66
C PRO A 5 -5.63 11.80 3.17
N ARG A 6 -5.58 12.62 4.23
CA ARG A 6 -4.31 13.07 4.82
C ARG A 6 -3.53 11.89 5.39
N LEU A 7 -4.21 10.94 6.05
CA LEU A 7 -3.57 9.73 6.56
C LEU A 7 -2.97 8.91 5.43
N CYS A 8 -3.73 8.67 4.36
CA CYS A 8 -3.26 7.91 3.19
C CYS A 8 -2.01 8.54 2.57
N TRP A 9 -2.03 9.86 2.33
CA TRP A 9 -0.89 10.58 1.76
C TRP A 9 0.33 10.62 2.68
N THR A 10 0.11 10.81 3.98
CA THR A 10 1.22 10.82 4.95
C THR A 10 1.87 9.44 5.04
N ALA A 11 1.06 8.37 5.13
CA ALA A 11 1.55 7.00 5.14
C ALA A 11 2.27 6.65 3.83
N ALA A 12 1.70 7.01 2.68
CA ALA A 12 2.33 6.80 1.38
C ALA A 12 3.70 7.48 1.28
N ALA A 13 3.81 8.75 1.69
CA ALA A 13 5.07 9.49 1.65
C ALA A 13 6.16 8.82 2.51
N TRP A 14 5.82 8.41 3.73
CA TRP A 14 6.76 7.71 4.61
C TRP A 14 7.16 6.34 4.07
N LEU A 15 6.21 5.56 3.56
CA LEU A 15 6.48 4.25 2.98
C LEU A 15 7.36 4.36 1.73
N ALA A 16 7.09 5.34 0.86
CA ALA A 16 7.91 5.62 -0.31
C ALA A 16 9.34 6.03 0.10
N PHE A 17 9.48 6.91 1.09
CA PHE A 17 10.79 7.34 1.58
C PHE A 17 11.60 6.16 2.15
N CYS A 18 10.97 5.32 3.00
CA CYS A 18 11.63 4.12 3.52
C CYS A 18 12.04 3.16 2.40
N GLU A 19 11.18 2.95 1.40
CA GLU A 19 11.47 2.09 0.26
C GLU A 19 12.66 2.60 -0.56
N MET A 20 12.73 3.91 -0.83
CA MET A 20 13.89 4.52 -1.49
C MET A 20 15.18 4.29 -0.69
N LEU A 21 15.15 4.42 0.63
CA LEU A 21 16.32 4.15 1.49
C LEU A 21 16.78 2.68 1.40
N PHE A 22 15.85 1.73 1.45
CA PHE A 22 16.17 0.30 1.35
C PHE A 22 16.75 -0.10 -0.01
N ASN A 23 16.22 0.48 -1.10
CA ASN A 23 16.75 0.21 -2.44
C ASN A 23 18.09 0.93 -2.68
N PHE A 24 18.29 2.11 -2.10
CA PHE A 24 19.57 2.83 -2.18
C PHE A 24 20.73 2.03 -1.58
N GLN A 25 20.51 1.35 -0.44
CA GLN A 25 21.51 0.44 0.12
C GLN A 25 21.85 -0.71 -0.84
N THR A 26 20.86 -1.24 -1.56
CA THR A 26 21.04 -2.34 -2.51
C THR A 26 21.85 -1.89 -3.73
N LEU A 27 21.58 -0.68 -4.25
CA LEU A 27 22.34 -0.03 -5.33
C LEU A 27 23.81 0.19 -4.98
N LEU A 28 24.12 0.60 -3.74
CA LEU A 28 25.50 0.82 -3.30
C LEU A 28 26.30 -0.48 -3.09
N SER A 29 25.61 -1.57 -2.76
CA SER A 29 26.28 -2.80 -2.31
C SER A 29 26.60 -3.78 -3.45
N ASN A 30 25.80 -3.83 -4.52
CA ASN A 30 26.06 -4.68 -5.70
C ASN A 30 25.14 -4.29 -6.87
N PRO A 31 25.63 -3.58 -7.90
CA PRO A 31 24.81 -3.17 -9.05
C PRO A 31 24.45 -4.32 -10.02
N VAL A 32 25.08 -5.49 -9.91
CA VAL A 32 24.96 -6.59 -10.91
C VAL A 32 23.92 -7.65 -10.53
N HIS A 33 23.39 -7.64 -9.31
CA HIS A 33 22.36 -8.58 -8.86
C HIS A 33 21.00 -7.90 -8.68
N GLU A 34 20.56 -7.13 -9.68
CA GLU A 34 19.15 -6.82 -9.87
C GLU A 34 18.38 -8.05 -10.37
N THR A 35 18.43 -9.16 -9.62
CA THR A 35 17.21 -9.95 -9.52
C THR A 35 16.30 -9.14 -8.62
N VAL A 36 15.59 -8.17 -9.22
CA VAL A 36 14.41 -7.56 -8.62
C VAL A 36 13.53 -8.73 -8.21
N LEU A 37 13.64 -9.12 -6.94
CA LEU A 37 12.80 -10.15 -6.36
C LEU A 37 11.38 -9.77 -6.76
N PRO A 38 10.61 -10.64 -7.44
CA PRO A 38 9.27 -10.31 -7.90
C PRO A 38 8.40 -9.68 -6.81
N GLY A 39 8.69 -9.98 -5.53
CA GLY A 39 8.12 -9.40 -4.31
C GLY A 39 8.32 -7.89 -4.09
N ALA A 40 9.45 -7.30 -4.48
CA ALA A 40 9.73 -5.86 -4.24
C ALA A 40 8.78 -4.96 -5.03
N SER A 41 8.47 -5.35 -6.26
CA SER A 41 7.52 -4.68 -7.15
C SER A 41 6.10 -4.62 -6.56
N TYR A 42 5.70 -5.62 -5.77
CA TYR A 42 4.39 -5.63 -5.09
C TYR A 42 4.33 -4.65 -3.92
N ILE A 43 5.42 -4.40 -3.20
CA ILE A 43 5.46 -3.37 -2.15
C ILE A 43 5.28 -1.99 -2.78
N ILE A 44 5.92 -1.73 -3.91
CA ILE A 44 5.82 -0.44 -4.62
C ILE A 44 4.36 -0.21 -5.07
N LEU A 45 3.76 -1.20 -5.72
CA LEU A 45 2.43 -1.09 -6.30
C LEU A 45 1.33 -1.03 -5.21
N VAL A 46 1.33 -1.97 -4.28
CA VAL A 46 0.22 -2.13 -3.33
C VAL A 46 0.47 -1.34 -2.04
N GLY A 47 1.72 -0.98 -1.74
CA GLY A 47 2.09 -0.21 -0.56
C GLY A 47 1.81 1.29 -0.71
N TRP A 48 2.83 2.05 -1.12
CA TRP A 48 2.71 3.51 -1.15
C TRP A 48 1.88 4.02 -2.34
N THR A 49 2.01 3.40 -3.52
CA THR A 49 1.25 3.81 -4.72
C THR A 49 -0.25 3.62 -4.51
N GLY A 50 -0.66 2.45 -4.01
CA GLY A 50 -2.05 2.17 -3.63
C GLY A 50 -2.59 3.19 -2.62
N LEU A 51 -1.86 3.46 -1.54
CA LEU A 51 -2.27 4.46 -0.54
C LEU A 51 -2.42 5.88 -1.14
N ALA A 52 -1.52 6.30 -2.02
CA ALA A 52 -1.65 7.59 -2.71
C ALA A 52 -2.92 7.64 -3.60
N LEU A 53 -3.22 6.56 -4.32
CA LEU A 53 -4.45 6.43 -5.11
C LEU A 53 -5.70 6.47 -4.22
N TYR A 54 -5.71 5.73 -3.11
CA TYR A 54 -6.82 5.74 -2.15
C TYR A 54 -7.03 7.14 -1.58
N GLY A 55 -5.96 7.81 -1.14
CA GLY A 55 -6.01 9.17 -0.62
C GLY A 55 -6.57 10.16 -1.64
N THR A 56 -6.17 10.02 -2.90
CA THR A 56 -6.68 10.84 -4.01
C THR A 56 -8.17 10.59 -4.23
N TYR A 57 -8.57 9.32 -4.34
CA TYR A 57 -9.97 8.91 -4.48
C TYR A 57 -10.85 9.49 -3.36
N TYR A 58 -10.43 9.31 -2.11
CA TYR A 58 -11.19 9.77 -0.96
C TYR A 58 -11.30 11.29 -0.93
N ARG A 59 -10.23 12.02 -1.30
CA ARG A 59 -10.28 13.49 -1.40
C ARG A 59 -11.25 13.98 -2.48
N ILE A 60 -11.25 13.34 -3.66
CA ILE A 60 -12.09 13.74 -4.79
C ILE A 60 -13.55 13.38 -4.53
N SER A 61 -13.81 12.24 -3.89
CA SER A 61 -15.18 11.74 -3.65
C SER A 61 -16.05 12.70 -2.82
N ARG A 62 -15.45 13.60 -2.03
CA ARG A 62 -16.11 14.62 -1.18
C ARG A 62 -17.27 14.08 -0.30
N ARG A 63 -17.33 12.77 -0.07
CA ARG A 63 -18.41 12.11 0.67
C ARG A 63 -18.09 11.94 2.15
N HIS A 64 -19.12 11.65 2.93
CA HIS A 64 -18.92 11.18 4.29
C HIS A 64 -18.23 9.80 4.28
N TYR A 65 -17.22 9.66 5.14
CA TYR A 65 -16.47 8.41 5.28
C TYR A 65 -17.12 7.53 6.33
N ASP A 66 -17.57 6.35 5.92
CA ASP A 66 -18.14 5.39 6.85
C ASP A 66 -17.02 4.59 7.52
N GLY A 67 -17.39 3.64 8.38
CA GLY A 67 -16.42 2.69 8.97
C GLY A 67 -15.66 1.88 7.91
N LEU A 68 -16.31 1.57 6.78
CA LEU A 68 -15.75 0.67 5.75
C LEU A 68 -14.52 1.26 5.05
N ASP A 69 -14.49 2.57 4.81
CA ASP A 69 -13.34 3.28 4.24
C ASP A 69 -12.13 3.24 5.18
N LYS A 70 -12.38 3.37 6.48
CA LYS A 70 -11.35 3.31 7.52
C LYS A 70 -10.79 1.91 7.62
N SER A 71 -11.65 0.89 7.61
CA SER A 71 -11.23 -0.52 7.61
C SER A 71 -10.37 -0.85 6.39
N GLN A 72 -10.76 -0.39 5.19
CA GLN A 72 -9.99 -0.58 3.97
C GLN A 72 -8.57 0.00 4.09
N VAL A 73 -8.44 1.27 4.49
CA VAL A 73 -7.14 1.93 4.66
C VAL A 73 -6.32 1.28 5.77
N PHE A 74 -6.95 0.89 6.87
CA PHE A 74 -6.27 0.20 7.96
C PHE A 74 -5.67 -1.14 7.51
N LEU A 75 -6.42 -1.92 6.72
CA LEU A 75 -5.93 -3.15 6.10
C LEU A 75 -4.79 -2.87 5.12
N ALA A 76 -4.87 -1.79 4.35
CA ALA A 76 -3.81 -1.40 3.41
C ALA A 76 -2.49 -1.12 4.14
N ILE A 77 -2.54 -0.25 5.15
CA ILE A 77 -1.34 0.15 5.92
C ILE A 77 -0.76 -1.08 6.63
N THR A 78 -1.59 -1.82 7.37
CA THR A 78 -1.15 -2.99 8.14
C THR A 78 -0.61 -4.08 7.23
N GLY A 79 -1.30 -4.37 6.13
CA GLY A 79 -0.86 -5.33 5.13
C GLY A 79 0.47 -4.94 4.51
N THR A 80 0.67 -3.67 4.15
CA THR A 80 1.94 -3.17 3.61
C THR A 80 3.10 -3.38 4.58
N LEU A 81 2.92 -3.02 5.86
CA LEU A 81 3.97 -3.18 6.87
C LEU A 81 4.32 -4.66 7.09
N ILE A 82 3.32 -5.54 7.11
CA ILE A 82 3.53 -6.98 7.26
C ILE A 82 4.23 -7.58 6.02
N VAL A 83 3.87 -7.16 4.81
CA VAL A 83 4.57 -7.59 3.58
C VAL A 83 6.03 -7.14 3.61
N ALA A 84 6.29 -5.88 3.98
CA ALA A 84 7.64 -5.34 4.07
C ALA A 84 8.49 -6.12 5.08
N ALA A 85 7.96 -6.37 6.27
CA ALA A 85 8.61 -7.18 7.28
C ALA A 85 8.83 -8.63 6.80
N GLY A 86 7.83 -9.24 6.16
CA GLY A 86 7.94 -10.59 5.59
C GLY A 86 9.03 -10.72 4.54
N ILE A 87 9.18 -9.73 3.65
CA ILE A 87 10.27 -9.72 2.66
C ILE A 87 11.63 -9.58 3.35
N ALA A 88 11.75 -8.73 4.36
CA ALA A 88 12.99 -8.60 5.13
C ALA A 88 13.37 -9.95 5.81
N ILE A 89 12.40 -10.66 6.39
CA ILE A 89 12.58 -11.98 6.99
C ILE A 89 13.00 -13.03 5.95
N ILE A 90 12.33 -13.07 4.79
CA ILE A 90 12.69 -14.00 3.71
C ILE A 90 14.12 -13.75 3.21
N LYS A 91 14.53 -12.48 3.08
CA LYS A 91 15.89 -12.11 2.64
C LYS A 91 16.99 -12.63 3.56
N ILE A 92 16.72 -12.80 4.86
CA ILE A 92 17.67 -13.36 5.83
C ILE A 92 17.49 -14.88 6.03
N GLY A 93 16.75 -15.56 5.14
CA GLY A 93 16.51 -17.01 5.19
C GLY A 93 15.43 -17.45 6.17
N GLY A 94 14.59 -16.52 6.65
CA GLY A 94 13.49 -16.81 7.57
C GLY A 94 12.21 -17.29 6.88
N PRO A 95 11.14 -17.58 7.67
CA PRO A 95 9.88 -18.12 7.16
C PRO A 95 9.11 -17.13 6.28
N SER A 96 8.41 -17.64 5.28
CA SER A 96 7.60 -16.84 4.34
C SER A 96 6.16 -16.55 4.83
N LEU A 97 5.75 -17.13 5.96
CA LEU A 97 4.38 -16.99 6.48
C LEU A 97 3.95 -15.52 6.68
N PRO A 98 4.77 -14.60 7.24
CA PRO A 98 4.37 -13.21 7.41
C PRO A 98 4.08 -12.52 6.08
N PHE A 99 4.87 -12.81 5.03
CA PHE A 99 4.65 -12.25 3.71
C PHE A 99 3.26 -12.59 3.16
N TYR A 100 2.85 -13.86 3.26
CA TYR A 100 1.53 -14.29 2.80
C TYR A 100 0.38 -13.67 3.60
N ILE A 101 0.53 -13.50 4.91
CA ILE A 101 -0.46 -12.80 5.75
C ILE A 101 -0.63 -11.36 5.28
N GLY A 102 0.47 -10.64 5.10
CA GLY A 102 0.44 -9.26 4.61
C GLY A 102 -0.18 -9.16 3.22
N PHE A 103 0.16 -10.09 2.33
CA PHE A 103 -0.39 -10.14 0.97
C PHE A 103 -1.91 -10.37 0.98
N PHE A 104 -2.40 -11.25 1.85
CA PHE A 104 -3.83 -11.49 1.98
C PHE A 104 -4.59 -10.27 2.52
N LEU A 105 -4.01 -9.55 3.48
CA LEU A 105 -4.56 -8.27 3.98
C LEU A 105 -4.64 -7.22 2.87
N GLN A 106 -3.60 -7.16 2.03
CA GLN A 106 -3.58 -6.25 0.88
C GLN A 106 -4.62 -6.61 -0.18
N LEU A 107 -4.81 -7.90 -0.47
CA LEU A 107 -5.89 -8.36 -1.34
C LEU A 107 -7.27 -7.99 -0.79
N ALA A 108 -7.50 -8.21 0.50
CA ALA A 108 -8.75 -7.82 1.15
C ALA A 108 -8.97 -6.30 1.08
N SER A 109 -7.92 -5.50 1.29
CA SER A 109 -7.98 -4.04 1.17
C SER A 109 -8.30 -3.59 -0.26
N MET A 110 -7.62 -4.13 -1.27
CA MET A 110 -7.89 -3.79 -2.67
C MET A 110 -9.30 -4.23 -3.09
N GLY A 111 -9.75 -5.40 -2.66
CA GLY A 111 -11.12 -5.87 -2.89
C GLY A 111 -12.17 -4.94 -2.28
N LEU A 112 -11.95 -4.48 -1.05
CA LEU A 112 -12.80 -3.46 -0.42
C LEU A 112 -12.77 -2.14 -1.20
N PHE A 113 -11.60 -1.70 -1.65
CA PHE A 113 -11.47 -0.48 -2.44
C PHE A 113 -12.23 -0.59 -3.76
N ALA A 114 -12.06 -1.69 -4.52
CA ALA A 114 -12.81 -1.94 -5.74
C ALA A 114 -14.32 -1.93 -5.51
N TRP A 115 -14.79 -2.57 -4.43
CA TRP A 115 -16.20 -2.53 -4.03
C TRP A 115 -16.69 -1.11 -3.72
N ILE A 116 -15.89 -0.34 -2.98
CA ILE A 116 -16.17 1.07 -2.67
C ILE A 116 -16.29 1.88 -3.97
N THR A 117 -15.38 1.69 -4.93
CA THR A 117 -15.39 2.43 -6.19
C THR A 117 -16.61 2.11 -7.05
N LEU A 118 -17.05 0.84 -7.06
CA LEU A 118 -18.24 0.42 -7.79
C LEU A 118 -19.53 0.97 -7.15
N ARG A 119 -19.62 0.96 -5.82
CA ARG A 119 -20.82 1.38 -5.08
C ARG A 119 -20.94 2.90 -4.95
N ARG A 120 -19.81 3.61 -4.95
CA ARG A 120 -19.75 5.03 -4.62
C ARG A 120 -18.90 5.78 -5.66
N PRO A 121 -19.29 5.73 -6.95
CA PRO A 121 -18.47 6.27 -8.04
C PRO A 121 -18.15 7.74 -7.82
N ILE A 122 -16.99 8.17 -8.31
CA ILE A 122 -16.63 9.59 -8.33
C ILE A 122 -17.67 10.30 -9.19
N PRO A 123 -18.29 11.40 -8.70
CA PRO A 123 -19.13 12.22 -9.55
C PRO A 123 -18.25 12.77 -10.69
N MET A 124 -18.39 12.19 -11.89
CA MET A 124 -17.75 12.74 -13.07
C MET A 124 -18.41 14.09 -13.32
N LEU A 125 -17.60 15.14 -13.45
CA LEU A 125 -18.07 16.43 -13.95
C LEU A 125 -18.67 16.16 -15.33
N THR A 126 -19.99 16.10 -15.43
CA THR A 126 -20.68 16.26 -16.70
C THR A 126 -20.29 17.63 -17.22
N ILE A 127 -19.43 17.63 -18.25
CA ILE A 127 -19.06 18.82 -19.02
C ILE A 127 -20.27 19.24 -19.85
#